data_AF-A0A9D6HQJ9-F1
#
_entry.id   AF-A0A9D6HQJ9-F1
#
_cell.length_a   1.000
_cell.length_b   1.000
_cell.length_c   1.000
_cell.angle_alpha   90.00
_cell.angle_beta   90.00
_cell.angle_gamma   90.00
#
_symmetry.space_group_name_H-M   'P 1'
#
loop_
_entity.id
_entity.type
_entity.pdbx_description
1 polymer ?
#
loop_
_entity_poly.entity_id
_entity_poly.type
_entity_poly.pdbx_seq_one_letter_code
_entity_poly.pdbx_strand_id
1 'polypeptide(L)'
;MFDRALEALAPETLAAHQWRRFQAMARAVVASNPFVGARWRAAGVRSVDDLRGWDDFRRLPFTLKRELAEDQAAHPPFGTNLTYPLERYVRVHQTSGTTGPPIRWLETPEAWEWWGRCWGMVLAGAGVTAGDRVFLPFSFGLFVGFWGALEGARALGAMAIPGGGADSPTRLAWMTALG
;
A
#
# COMPACT_ATOMS: atom_id res chain seq x y z
N MET A 1 14.61 10.67 4.39
CA MET A 1 13.92 9.38 4.16
C MET A 1 14.22 8.39 5.29
N PHE A 2 14.04 8.85 6.51
CA PHE A 2 14.16 8.12 7.76
C PHE A 2 13.51 9.09 8.76
N ASP A 3 12.47 8.68 9.45
CA ASP A 3 11.82 9.55 10.42
C ASP A 3 12.32 9.16 11.80
N ARG A 4 13.52 9.63 12.15
CA ARG A 4 14.14 9.31 13.43
C ARG A 4 13.23 9.66 14.61
N ALA A 5 12.43 10.73 14.48
CA ALA A 5 11.53 11.16 15.53
C ALA A 5 10.37 10.15 15.74
N LEU A 6 9.96 9.44 14.69
CA LEU A 6 8.96 8.37 14.78
C LEU A 6 9.58 7.00 15.11
N GLU A 7 10.72 6.68 14.50
CA GLU A 7 11.36 5.37 14.60
C GLU A 7 12.07 5.15 15.95
N ALA A 8 12.45 6.22 16.64
CA ALA A 8 13.05 6.16 17.97
C ALA A 8 12.05 6.44 19.11
N LEU A 9 10.75 6.42 18.85
CA LEU A 9 9.74 6.59 19.90
C LEU A 9 9.82 5.45 20.92
N ALA A 10 9.66 5.80 22.21
CA ALA A 10 9.43 4.81 23.25
C ALA A 10 8.15 3.99 22.94
N PRO A 11 8.10 2.70 23.30
CA PRO A 11 7.00 1.81 22.95
C PRO A 11 5.60 2.36 23.28
N GLU A 12 5.44 2.97 24.45
CA GLU A 12 4.17 3.52 24.93
C GLU A 12 3.73 4.73 24.08
N THR A 13 4.68 5.61 23.76
CA THR A 13 4.46 6.78 22.90
C THR A 13 4.12 6.35 21.47
N LEU A 14 4.78 5.30 20.97
CA LEU A 14 4.49 4.71 19.68
C LEU A 14 3.08 4.11 19.64
N ALA A 15 2.69 3.35 20.67
CA ALA A 15 1.35 2.76 20.75
C ALA A 15 0.25 3.84 20.79
N ALA A 16 0.47 4.92 21.53
CA ALA A 16 -0.45 6.07 21.56
C ALA A 16 -0.51 6.80 20.22
N HIS A 17 0.63 6.95 19.53
CA HIS A 17 0.68 7.52 18.18
C HIS A 17 -0.09 6.66 17.17
N GLN A 18 0.14 5.34 17.17
CA GLN A 18 -0.55 4.38 16.32
C GLN A 18 -2.06 4.40 16.56
N TRP A 19 -2.49 4.47 17.83
CA TRP A 19 -3.91 4.54 18.18
C TRP A 19 -4.58 5.80 17.60
N ARG A 20 -3.96 6.97 17.77
CA ARG A 20 -4.48 8.23 17.18
C ARG A 20 -4.59 8.15 15.66
N ARG A 21 -3.58 7.58 14.98
CA ARG A 21 -3.60 7.40 13.53
C ARG A 21 -4.68 6.41 13.09
N PHE A 22 -4.81 5.29 13.78
CA PHE A 22 -5.87 4.33 13.55
C PHE A 22 -7.25 5.00 13.67
N GLN A 23 -7.51 5.73 14.76
CA GLN A 23 -8.78 6.40 14.97
C GLN A 23 -9.11 7.39 13.85
N ALA A 24 -8.13 8.19 13.41
CA ALA A 24 -8.33 9.14 12.32
C ALA A 24 -8.71 8.44 11.00
N MET A 25 -8.03 7.35 10.64
CA MET A 25 -8.36 6.57 9.43
C MET A 25 -9.72 5.86 9.56
N ALA A 26 -9.96 5.24 10.71
CA ALA A 26 -11.16 4.46 10.98
C ALA A 26 -12.44 5.31 10.90
N ARG A 27 -12.39 6.59 11.31
CA ARG A 27 -13.53 7.52 11.16
C ARG A 27 -14.00 7.63 9.72
N ALA A 28 -13.07 7.81 8.78
CA ALA A 28 -13.39 7.89 7.37
C ALA A 28 -13.91 6.54 6.82
N VAL A 29 -13.25 5.44 7.20
CA VAL A 29 -13.60 4.10 6.73
C VAL A 29 -15.00 3.67 7.21
N VAL A 30 -15.30 3.81 8.50
CA VAL A 30 -16.60 3.38 9.05
C VAL A 30 -17.76 4.19 8.49
N ALA A 31 -17.54 5.49 8.25
CA ALA A 31 -18.57 6.38 7.72
C ALA A 31 -18.86 6.12 6.24
N SER A 32 -17.86 5.71 5.45
CA SER A 32 -17.95 5.80 3.98
C SER A 32 -17.64 4.51 3.22
N ASN A 33 -17.02 3.49 3.83
CA ASN A 33 -16.69 2.23 3.16
C ASN A 33 -17.79 1.16 3.42
N PRO A 34 -18.62 0.81 2.42
CA PRO A 34 -19.71 -0.15 2.63
C PRO A 34 -19.23 -1.54 3.06
N PHE A 35 -18.16 -2.07 2.44
CA PHE A 35 -17.61 -3.39 2.76
C PHE A 35 -17.16 -3.48 4.22
N VAL A 36 -16.31 -2.54 4.65
CA VAL A 36 -15.77 -2.53 6.02
C VAL A 36 -16.86 -2.17 7.02
N GLY A 37 -17.68 -1.17 6.72
CA GLY A 37 -18.75 -0.71 7.60
C GLY A 37 -19.77 -1.81 7.91
N ALA A 38 -20.16 -2.62 6.91
CA ALA A 38 -21.05 -3.75 7.13
C ALA A 38 -20.44 -4.79 8.09
N ARG A 39 -19.16 -5.13 7.90
CA ARG A 39 -18.44 -6.11 8.74
C ARG A 39 -18.25 -5.61 10.17
N TRP A 40 -17.89 -4.35 10.35
CA TRP A 40 -17.72 -3.76 11.68
C TRP A 40 -19.06 -3.69 12.43
N ARG A 41 -20.15 -3.30 11.75
CA ARG A 41 -21.49 -3.31 12.36
C ARG A 41 -21.91 -4.72 12.80
N ALA A 42 -21.59 -5.75 12.01
CA ALA A 42 -21.85 -7.14 12.39
C ALA A 42 -21.05 -7.58 13.63
N ALA A 43 -19.88 -7.00 13.86
CA ALA A 43 -19.08 -7.17 15.08
C ALA A 43 -19.49 -6.23 16.24
N GLY A 44 -20.59 -5.50 16.10
CA GLY A 44 -21.10 -4.58 17.12
C GLY A 44 -20.37 -3.24 17.21
N VAL A 45 -19.64 -2.85 16.17
CA VAL A 45 -18.90 -1.57 16.07
C VAL A 45 -19.57 -0.68 15.04
N ARG A 46 -20.22 0.40 15.47
CA ARG A 46 -20.93 1.36 14.62
C ARG A 46 -20.16 2.65 14.43
N SER A 47 -19.31 3.00 15.39
CA SER A 47 -18.45 4.17 15.35
C SER A 47 -17.04 3.80 15.84
N VAL A 48 -16.05 4.62 15.52
CA VAL A 48 -14.70 4.46 16.07
C VAL A 48 -14.69 4.62 17.60
N ASP A 49 -15.67 5.34 18.17
CA ASP A 49 -15.76 5.63 19.60
C ASP A 49 -16.22 4.41 20.41
N ASP A 50 -16.72 3.36 19.73
CA ASP A 50 -17.01 2.06 20.33
C ASP A 50 -15.74 1.25 20.65
N LEU A 51 -14.57 1.74 20.21
CA LEU A 51 -13.26 1.16 20.47
C LEU A 51 -12.50 2.07 21.46
N ARG A 52 -12.25 1.58 22.69
CA ARG A 52 -11.56 2.34 23.74
C ARG A 52 -10.06 2.08 23.83
N GLY A 53 -9.58 1.05 23.15
CA GLY A 53 -8.15 0.73 23.09
C GLY A 53 -7.86 -0.50 22.23
N TRP A 54 -6.61 -0.97 22.29
CA TRP A 54 -6.14 -2.11 21.51
C TRP A 54 -6.85 -3.43 21.85
N ASP A 55 -7.41 -3.57 23.04
CA ASP A 55 -8.20 -4.75 23.39
C ASP A 55 -9.54 -4.77 22.67
N ASP A 56 -10.21 -3.62 22.51
CA ASP A 56 -11.40 -3.51 21.68
C ASP A 56 -11.09 -3.70 20.19
N PHE A 57 -9.93 -3.23 19.73
CA PHE A 57 -9.49 -3.40 18.34
C PHE A 57 -9.48 -4.89 17.93
N ARG A 58 -9.18 -5.81 18.85
CA ARG A 58 -9.21 -7.26 18.59
C ARG A 58 -10.59 -7.82 18.26
N ARG A 59 -11.67 -7.08 18.53
CA ARG A 59 -13.04 -7.44 18.15
C ARG A 59 -13.30 -7.25 16.66
N LEU A 60 -12.46 -6.47 15.97
CA LEU A 60 -12.62 -6.19 14.55
C LEU A 60 -12.34 -7.45 13.72
N PRO A 61 -13.23 -7.80 12.77
CA PRO A 61 -13.04 -8.99 11.97
C PRO A 61 -11.85 -8.82 11.03
N PHE A 62 -11.11 -9.91 10.79
CA PHE A 62 -10.13 -9.96 9.72
C PHE A 62 -10.81 -9.74 8.36
N THR A 63 -10.06 -9.20 7.41
CA THR A 63 -10.46 -9.17 5.99
C THR A 63 -9.61 -10.18 5.23
N LEU A 64 -10.25 -11.13 4.58
CA LEU A 64 -9.59 -12.16 3.80
C LEU A 64 -9.60 -11.81 2.32
N LYS A 65 -8.56 -12.27 1.61
CA LYS A 65 -8.43 -12.09 0.15
C LYS A 65 -9.67 -12.58 -0.61
N ARG A 66 -10.19 -13.76 -0.25
CA ARG A 66 -11.37 -14.35 -0.90
C ARG A 66 -12.61 -13.47 -0.80
N GLU A 67 -12.80 -12.80 0.34
CA GLU A 67 -13.97 -11.96 0.59
C GLU A 67 -13.93 -10.70 -0.28
N LEU A 68 -12.74 -10.13 -0.50
CA LEU A 68 -12.55 -9.03 -1.44
C LEU A 68 -12.80 -9.48 -2.89
N ALA A 69 -12.36 -10.68 -3.26
CA ALA A 69 -12.62 -11.23 -4.60
C ALA A 69 -14.11 -11.49 -4.84
N GLU A 70 -14.81 -12.07 -3.87
CA GLU A 70 -16.26 -12.29 -3.87
C GLU A 70 -17.02 -10.95 -3.98
N ASP A 71 -16.62 -9.94 -3.21
CA ASP A 71 -17.21 -8.59 -3.28
C ASP A 71 -17.02 -7.93 -4.65
N GLN A 72 -15.84 -8.07 -5.28
CA GLN A 72 -15.62 -7.55 -6.64
C GLN A 72 -16.40 -8.31 -7.71
N ALA A 73 -16.64 -9.61 -7.52
CA ALA A 73 -17.47 -10.40 -8.43
C ALA A 73 -18.95 -10.01 -8.33
N ALA A 74 -19.44 -9.75 -7.11
CA ALA A 74 -20.81 -9.30 -6.88
C ALA A 74 -21.04 -7.84 -7.29
N HIS A 75 -20.01 -6.99 -7.18
CA HIS A 75 -20.10 -5.55 -7.44
C HIS A 75 -18.98 -5.10 -8.41
N PRO A 76 -19.03 -5.50 -9.69
CA PRO A 76 -17.97 -5.17 -10.63
C PRO A 76 -17.90 -3.67 -10.94
N PRO A 77 -16.72 -3.13 -11.29
CA PRO A 77 -15.44 -3.85 -11.44
C PRO A 77 -14.53 -3.82 -10.20
N PHE A 78 -14.88 -3.03 -9.17
CA PHE A 78 -13.98 -2.70 -8.05
C PHE A 78 -14.48 -3.14 -6.67
N GLY A 79 -15.70 -3.68 -6.57
CA GLY A 79 -16.29 -4.06 -5.30
C GLY A 79 -16.87 -2.87 -4.56
N THR A 80 -17.24 -3.10 -3.31
CA THR A 80 -17.73 -2.10 -2.36
C THR A 80 -16.69 -1.70 -1.32
N ASN A 81 -15.47 -2.25 -1.37
CA ASN A 81 -14.37 -1.88 -0.50
C ASN A 81 -13.64 -0.59 -0.94
N LEU A 82 -14.39 0.47 -1.24
CA LEU A 82 -13.86 1.80 -1.55
C LEU A 82 -14.41 2.81 -0.55
N THR A 83 -13.55 3.75 -0.13
CA THR A 83 -13.90 4.77 0.87
C THR A 83 -14.25 6.12 0.23
N TYR A 84 -13.72 6.36 -0.98
CA TYR A 84 -13.88 7.64 -1.69
C TYR A 84 -14.62 7.43 -3.02
N PRO A 85 -15.15 8.50 -3.64
CA PRO A 85 -15.60 8.46 -5.04
C PRO A 85 -14.48 8.03 -5.99
N LEU A 86 -14.83 7.43 -7.14
CA LEU A 86 -13.84 6.85 -8.05
C LEU A 86 -12.83 7.88 -8.58
N GLU A 87 -13.27 9.12 -8.73
CA GLU A 87 -12.47 10.25 -9.23
C GLU A 87 -11.34 10.65 -8.27
N ARG A 88 -11.41 10.22 -6.99
CA ARG A 88 -10.36 10.48 -5.99
C ARG A 88 -9.17 9.53 -6.16
N TYR A 89 -9.34 8.42 -6.87
CA TYR A 89 -8.29 7.44 -7.10
C TYR A 89 -7.52 7.77 -8.37
N VAL A 90 -6.20 7.63 -8.32
CA VAL A 90 -5.30 8.02 -9.40
C VAL A 90 -4.60 6.83 -10.05
N ARG A 91 -4.67 5.65 -9.44
CA ARG A 91 -4.01 4.43 -9.93
C ARG A 91 -4.85 3.19 -9.64
N VAL A 92 -4.70 2.19 -10.51
CA VAL A 92 -5.26 0.86 -10.33
C VAL A 92 -4.16 -0.19 -10.48
N HIS A 93 -4.14 -1.13 -9.54
CA HIS A 93 -3.29 -2.30 -9.53
C HIS A 93 -4.13 -3.57 -9.52
N GLN A 94 -3.52 -4.71 -9.86
CA GLN A 94 -4.19 -5.99 -9.85
C GLN A 94 -3.22 -7.10 -9.46
N THR A 95 -3.69 -8.03 -8.65
CA THR A 95 -2.94 -9.28 -8.36
C THR A 95 -2.96 -10.21 -9.57
N SER A 96 -1.97 -11.09 -9.71
CA SER A 96 -1.86 -12.06 -10.83
C SER A 96 -2.93 -13.16 -10.84
N GLY A 97 -3.64 -13.38 -9.72
CA GLY A 97 -4.70 -14.39 -9.65
C GLY A 97 -4.21 -15.85 -9.61
N THR A 98 -2.97 -16.11 -9.22
CA THR A 98 -2.37 -17.47 -9.25
C THR A 98 -3.10 -18.49 -8.37
N THR A 99 -3.79 -18.04 -7.32
CA THR A 99 -4.49 -18.87 -6.32
C THR A 99 -5.99 -18.57 -6.22
N GLY A 100 -6.55 -17.85 -7.19
CA GLY A 100 -7.96 -17.44 -7.19
C GLY A 100 -8.18 -16.17 -8.01
N PRO A 101 -9.42 -15.65 -8.07
CA PRO A 101 -9.74 -14.48 -8.87
C PRO A 101 -8.82 -13.29 -8.53
N PRO A 102 -8.32 -12.57 -9.55
CA PRO A 102 -7.49 -11.41 -9.32
C PRO A 102 -8.30 -10.31 -8.65
N ILE A 103 -7.69 -9.61 -7.70
CA ILE A 103 -8.31 -8.46 -7.02
C ILE A 103 -7.69 -7.19 -7.59
N ARG A 104 -8.56 -6.23 -7.91
CA ARG A 104 -8.16 -4.86 -8.27
C ARG A 104 -8.02 -4.01 -7.01
N TRP A 105 -7.04 -3.11 -7.03
CA TRP A 105 -6.74 -2.24 -5.90
C TRP A 105 -6.52 -0.81 -6.39
N LEU A 106 -7.20 0.16 -5.77
CA LEU A 106 -7.16 1.56 -6.19
C LEU A 106 -6.42 2.40 -5.16
N GLU A 107 -5.58 3.33 -5.65
CA GLU A 107 -4.74 4.17 -4.80
C GLU A 107 -5.14 5.65 -4.96
N THR A 108 -5.26 6.36 -3.84
CA THR A 108 -5.37 7.84 -3.84
C THR A 108 -3.98 8.47 -4.01
N PRO A 109 -3.87 9.77 -4.32
CA PRO A 109 -2.57 10.44 -4.41
C PRO A 109 -1.71 10.26 -3.15
N GLU A 110 -2.31 10.42 -1.97
CA GLU A 110 -1.63 10.37 -0.69
C GLU A 110 -1.18 8.93 -0.34
N ALA A 111 -1.97 7.93 -0.72
CA ALA A 111 -1.63 6.53 -0.58
C ALA A 111 -0.46 6.15 -1.50
N TRP A 112 -0.43 6.68 -2.72
CA TRP A 112 0.69 6.48 -3.64
C TRP A 112 1.99 7.14 -3.17
N GLU A 113 1.90 8.37 -2.65
CA GLU A 113 3.05 9.01 -2.02
C GLU A 113 3.56 8.21 -0.82
N TRP A 114 2.65 7.61 -0.04
CA TRP A 114 3.02 6.72 1.06
C TRP A 114 3.77 5.47 0.55
N TRP A 115 3.33 4.85 -0.54
CA TRP A 115 4.05 3.76 -1.20
C TRP A 115 5.49 4.16 -1.55
N GLY A 116 5.68 5.32 -2.19
CA GLY A 116 7.00 5.83 -2.53
C GLY A 116 7.88 6.04 -1.30
N ARG A 117 7.34 6.62 -0.21
CA ARG A 117 8.09 6.79 1.04
C ARG A 117 8.50 5.44 1.65
N CYS A 118 7.60 4.46 1.70
CA CYS A 118 7.88 3.14 2.25
C CYS A 118 8.95 2.40 1.46
N TRP A 119 8.86 2.37 0.12
CA TRP A 119 9.91 1.78 -0.71
C TRP A 119 11.23 2.51 -0.59
N GLY A 120 11.19 3.83 -0.47
CA GLY A 120 12.35 4.64 -0.19
C GLY A 120 13.04 4.25 1.12
N MET A 121 12.29 4.03 2.20
CA MET A 121 12.84 3.52 3.48
C MET A 121 13.47 2.13 3.31
N VAL A 122 12.85 1.24 2.53
CA VAL A 122 13.41 -0.09 2.24
C VAL A 122 14.75 0.03 1.49
N LEU A 123 14.82 0.88 0.46
CA LEU A 123 16.04 1.11 -0.31
C LEU A 123 17.14 1.75 0.54
N ALA A 124 16.80 2.79 1.31
CA ALA A 124 17.74 3.44 2.23
C ALA A 124 18.27 2.45 3.29
N GLY A 125 17.39 1.60 3.83
CA GLY A 125 17.77 0.53 4.76
C GLY A 125 18.70 -0.52 4.14
N ALA A 126 18.64 -0.71 2.82
CA ALA A 126 19.57 -1.53 2.06
C ALA A 126 20.88 -0.80 1.69
N GLY A 127 21.07 0.45 2.14
CA GLY A 127 22.27 1.25 1.87
C GLY A 127 22.24 2.02 0.56
N VAL A 128 21.12 2.01 -0.17
CA VAL A 128 20.97 2.84 -1.39
C VAL A 128 20.91 4.30 -1.00
N THR A 129 21.56 5.14 -1.80
CA THR A 129 21.66 6.59 -1.65
C THR A 129 21.26 7.29 -2.95
N ALA A 130 21.19 8.63 -2.92
CA ALA A 130 20.95 9.42 -4.13
C ALA A 130 22.08 9.32 -5.17
N GLY A 131 23.27 8.82 -4.79
CA GLY A 131 24.39 8.59 -5.70
C GLY A 131 24.27 7.27 -6.49
N ASP A 132 23.34 6.40 -6.09
CA ASP A 132 23.20 5.08 -6.68
C ASP A 132 22.24 5.05 -7.87
N ARG A 133 22.41 4.00 -8.69
CA ARG A 133 21.53 3.66 -9.81
C ARG A 133 20.77 2.39 -9.48
N VAL A 134 19.45 2.42 -9.64
CA VAL A 134 18.55 1.33 -9.27
C VAL A 134 17.95 0.72 -10.53
N PHE A 135 18.52 -0.39 -10.99
CA PHE A 135 17.98 -1.16 -12.10
C PHE A 135 16.77 -1.99 -11.68
N LEU A 136 15.64 -1.84 -12.38
CA LEU A 136 14.38 -2.52 -12.09
C LEU A 136 14.10 -3.57 -13.19
N PRO A 137 14.53 -4.85 -13.02
CA PRO A 137 14.43 -5.89 -14.02
C PRO A 137 13.04 -6.57 -14.02
N PHE A 138 11.97 -5.80 -14.04
CA PHE A 138 10.61 -6.34 -13.99
C PHE A 138 9.64 -5.60 -14.92
N SER A 139 8.72 -6.35 -15.53
CA SER A 139 7.69 -5.80 -16.40
C SER A 139 6.72 -4.88 -15.67
N PHE A 140 6.59 -3.65 -16.15
CA PHE A 140 5.65 -2.67 -15.62
C PHE A 140 4.24 -2.93 -16.16
N GLY A 141 3.42 -3.60 -15.34
CA GLY A 141 2.00 -3.92 -15.63
C GLY A 141 1.10 -3.60 -14.44
N LEU A 142 -0.05 -4.27 -14.28
CA LEU A 142 -0.96 -3.98 -13.16
C LEU A 142 -0.40 -4.38 -11.78
N PHE A 143 0.68 -5.15 -11.70
CA PHE A 143 1.30 -5.53 -10.44
C PHE A 143 2.03 -4.34 -9.78
N VAL A 144 1.69 -4.03 -8.52
CA VAL A 144 2.14 -2.81 -7.81
C VAL A 144 3.63 -2.77 -7.46
N GLY A 145 4.27 -3.91 -7.22
CA GLY A 145 5.54 -3.99 -6.49
C GLY A 145 6.63 -3.06 -7.04
N PHE A 146 6.95 -3.16 -8.33
CA PHE A 146 8.05 -2.40 -8.93
C PHE A 146 7.68 -0.96 -9.30
N TRP A 147 6.39 -0.63 -9.41
CA TRP A 147 5.97 0.77 -9.45
C TRP A 147 6.28 1.48 -8.12
N GLY A 148 6.07 0.78 -7.00
CA GLY A 148 6.45 1.30 -5.68
C GLY A 148 7.97 1.49 -5.56
N ALA A 149 8.77 0.53 -6.02
CA ALA A 149 10.23 0.63 -6.02
C ALA A 149 10.74 1.80 -6.89
N LEU A 150 10.12 2.03 -8.05
CA LEU A 150 10.39 3.17 -8.92
C LEU A 150 10.15 4.51 -8.19
N GLU A 151 9.02 4.64 -7.50
CA GLU A 151 8.74 5.84 -6.68
C GLU A 151 9.65 5.96 -5.46
N GLY A 152 10.05 4.83 -4.86
CA GLY A 152 11.02 4.81 -3.77
C GLY A 152 12.38 5.36 -4.19
N ALA A 153 12.89 4.91 -5.33
CA ALA A 153 14.12 5.44 -5.91
C ALA A 153 14.00 6.94 -6.20
N ARG A 154 12.88 7.38 -6.81
CA ARG A 154 12.59 8.81 -7.04
C ARG A 154 12.61 9.60 -5.73
N ALA A 155 11.93 9.11 -4.71
CA ALA A 155 11.83 9.80 -3.42
C ALA A 155 13.17 9.83 -2.67
N LEU A 156 14.07 8.86 -2.90
CA LEU A 156 15.43 8.83 -2.36
C LEU A 156 16.38 9.75 -3.11
N GLY A 157 16.01 10.14 -4.35
CA GLY A 157 16.88 10.88 -5.27
C GLY A 157 17.82 9.98 -6.07
N ALA A 158 17.65 8.65 -5.99
CA ALA A 158 18.43 7.69 -6.77
C ALA A 158 17.94 7.64 -8.21
N MET A 159 18.84 7.36 -9.16
CA MET A 159 18.48 7.21 -10.56
C MET A 159 17.83 5.85 -10.78
N ALA A 160 16.53 5.82 -11.07
CA ALA A 160 15.84 4.58 -11.39
C ALA A 160 15.95 4.24 -12.89
N ILE A 161 16.35 3.01 -13.21
CA ILE A 161 16.45 2.49 -14.57
C ILE A 161 15.33 1.44 -14.77
N PRO A 162 14.24 1.77 -15.49
CA PRO A 162 13.10 0.87 -15.69
C PRO A 162 13.41 -0.20 -16.75
N GLY A 163 14.21 -1.20 -16.38
CA GLY A 163 14.66 -2.28 -17.27
C GLY A 163 13.56 -3.22 -17.77
N GLY A 164 12.39 -3.24 -17.17
CA GLY A 164 11.23 -3.90 -17.75
C GLY A 164 11.38 -5.44 -17.91
N GLY A 165 10.66 -5.98 -18.88
CA GLY A 165 10.62 -7.41 -19.22
C GLY A 165 11.69 -7.88 -20.20
N ALA A 166 12.79 -7.14 -20.39
CA ALA A 166 13.84 -7.50 -21.34
C ALA A 166 14.53 -8.83 -20.96
N ASP A 167 15.15 -9.51 -21.93
CA ASP A 167 15.94 -10.71 -21.68
C ASP A 167 17.26 -10.41 -20.94
N SER A 168 17.91 -11.46 -20.42
CA SER A 168 19.13 -11.31 -19.63
C SER A 168 20.27 -10.60 -20.39
N PRO A 169 20.58 -10.93 -21.67
CA PRO A 169 21.61 -10.21 -22.41
C PRO A 169 21.33 -8.71 -22.55
N THR A 170 20.08 -8.33 -22.86
CA THR A 170 19.70 -6.92 -22.98
C THR A 170 19.83 -6.19 -21.65
N ARG A 171 19.42 -6.82 -20.54
CA ARG A 171 19.58 -6.26 -19.19
C ARG A 171 21.04 -6.01 -18.86
N LEU A 172 21.92 -6.98 -19.13
CA LEU A 172 23.36 -6.85 -18.91
C LEU A 172 23.97 -5.73 -19.76
N ALA A 173 23.55 -5.59 -21.02
CA ALA A 173 24.00 -4.52 -21.89
C ALA A 173 23.62 -3.14 -21.33
N TRP A 174 22.38 -2.97 -20.84
CA TRP A 174 21.94 -1.73 -20.21
C TRP A 174 22.64 -1.44 -18.89
N MET A 175 22.79 -2.44 -18.01
CA MET A 175 23.54 -2.27 -16.76
C MET A 175 24.99 -1.87 -17.03
N THR A 176 25.60 -2.40 -18.10
CA THR A 176 26.97 -1.99 -18.48
C THR A 176 27.00 -0.56 -19.03
N ALA A 177 26.05 -0.20 -19.90
CA ALA A 177 26.03 1.10 -20.57
C ALA A 177 25.61 2.25 -19.64
N LEU A 178 24.67 1.99 -18.74
CA LEU A 178 24.11 2.97 -17.81
C LEU A 178 24.83 2.97 -16.46
N GLY A 179 25.76 2.01 -16.27
CA GLY A 179 26.53 1.72 -15.06
C GLY A 179 25.67 1.56 -13.82
#